data_AF-A0A1Y6BQM9-F1
#
_entry.id   AF-A0A1Y6BQM9-F1
#
_cell.length_a   1.000
_cell.length_b   1.000
_cell.length_c   1.000
_cell.angle_alpha   90.00
_cell.angle_beta   90.00
_cell.angle_gamma   90.00
#
_symmetry.space_group_name_H-M   'P 1'
#
loop_
_entity.id
_entity.type
_entity.pdbx_description
1 polymer ?
#
loop_
_entity_poly.entity_id
_entity_poly.type
_entity_poly.pdbx_seq_one_letter_code
_entity_poly.pdbx_strand_id
1 'polypeptide(L)'
;MYRKLICTIFFPVVLGLASCGGSDGTLVPVPQSNAAPGEDPDNSDSLEDVAVWKSNGTYANALYSCALADQQVEFCNLNTLPLLGMEVSNPGVQDIMGRLLVSHDWMAERFEQLLQQYPQEMLILFRGLTAIVIDDDIRPAYYWSATGAIYLDPNYLWTSVDEKQTINRKQDYRAGFSDPLSLRAWGRHLKNGTYAFNYGSLHDENPRDFNDVLLINARLLLHELAHVNDYLPYQSYDDINRSRRVYQAIDDFASGSLSDRLSRQQPLQSSVLSGLAKVMFHGDDPSAAQAAYSAAEAGDEFEADAAADMYSYSSQYEDVAMLFEVAMMKYFWDIDYQVAFVSPIGAEKYCNEYLIGWSATNWIADTDVKARAMYVTNELMPNIDLTLFYQDMPAPEYSSATNWCLPQPAGSSALSKMSAQQLTPLNPADFEMRIH
;
A
#
# COMPACT_ATOMS: atom_id res chain seq x y z
N MET A 1 4.58 11.84 72.38
CA MET A 1 3.84 12.45 71.25
C MET A 1 4.26 11.70 69.99
N TYR A 2 3.47 10.70 69.62
CA TYR A 2 3.74 9.78 68.50
C TYR A 2 3.54 10.53 67.17
N ARG A 3 4.55 10.54 66.28
CA ARG A 3 4.35 10.87 64.86
C ARG A 3 4.57 9.60 64.04
N LYS A 4 3.48 9.14 63.44
CA LYS A 4 3.39 8.02 62.51
C LYS A 4 4.22 8.32 61.25
N LEU A 5 5.14 7.41 60.90
CA LEU A 5 5.59 7.26 59.52
C LEU A 5 4.46 6.64 58.72
N ILE A 6 3.97 7.34 57.70
CA ILE A 6 3.08 6.79 56.68
C ILE A 6 4.00 6.29 55.56
N CYS A 7 3.90 4.99 55.29
CA CYS A 7 4.51 4.32 54.15
C CYS A 7 3.62 4.58 52.93
N THR A 8 4.06 5.43 52.00
CA THR A 8 3.33 5.66 50.75
C THR A 8 3.88 4.70 49.71
N ILE A 9 3.01 3.77 49.29
CA ILE A 9 3.22 2.82 48.19
C ILE A 9 3.34 3.62 46.88
N PHE A 10 4.45 3.45 46.18
CA PHE A 10 4.63 3.91 44.80
C PHE A 10 3.78 3.05 43.86
N PHE A 11 2.73 3.63 43.30
CA PHE A 11 2.10 3.13 42.08
C PHE A 11 2.90 3.67 40.89
N PRO A 12 3.33 2.85 39.91
CA PRO A 12 3.86 3.38 38.67
C PRO A 12 2.70 4.00 37.89
N VAL A 13 2.80 5.31 37.64
CA VAL A 13 1.97 6.02 36.69
C VAL A 13 2.37 5.53 35.30
N VAL A 14 1.45 4.83 34.63
CA VAL A 14 1.55 4.55 33.21
C VAL A 14 1.40 5.89 32.49
N LEU A 15 2.51 6.44 32.00
CA LEU A 15 2.50 7.55 31.06
C LEU A 15 2.02 7.00 29.72
N GLY A 16 0.79 7.36 29.34
CA GLY A 16 0.34 7.23 27.96
C GLY A 16 1.17 8.15 27.07
N LEU A 17 1.84 7.56 26.08
CA LEU A 17 2.49 8.30 25.02
C LEU A 17 1.41 8.81 24.07
N ALA A 18 1.16 10.12 24.12
CA ALA A 18 0.47 10.83 23.07
C ALA A 18 1.45 10.99 21.89
N SER A 19 1.17 10.32 20.77
CA SER A 19 1.83 10.60 19.50
C SER A 19 1.24 11.88 18.91
N CYS A 20 2.04 12.93 18.83
CA CYS A 20 1.76 14.12 18.04
C CYS A 20 2.83 14.21 16.96
N GLY A 21 2.40 14.25 15.70
CA GLY A 21 3.27 14.42 14.54
C GLY A 21 3.91 15.81 14.48
N GLY A 22 5.04 15.87 13.77
CA GLY A 22 5.67 17.11 13.32
C GLY A 22 7.18 17.14 13.50
N SER A 23 7.89 17.06 12.38
CA SER A 23 9.31 17.38 12.12
C SER A 23 10.39 16.64 12.92
N ASP A 24 11.11 15.74 12.23
CA ASP A 24 12.58 15.77 12.07
C ASP A 24 13.04 14.39 11.60
N GLY A 25 13.32 14.19 10.30
CA GLY A 25 14.18 13.11 9.75
C GLY A 25 14.21 11.75 10.45
N THR A 26 13.09 11.30 11.02
CA THR A 26 13.08 10.14 11.93
C THR A 26 12.73 8.91 11.14
N LEU A 27 13.57 7.88 11.30
CA LEU A 27 13.30 6.48 10.98
C LEU A 27 11.79 6.22 11.04
N VAL A 28 11.19 5.88 9.89
CA VAL A 28 9.79 5.43 9.90
C VAL A 28 9.78 4.12 10.71
N PRO A 29 9.05 4.06 11.84
CA PRO A 29 8.99 2.85 12.63
C PRO A 29 8.36 1.73 11.80
N VAL A 30 8.85 0.50 11.97
CA VAL A 30 8.12 -0.70 11.54
C VAL A 30 6.72 -0.63 12.17
N PRO A 31 5.62 -0.92 11.44
CA PRO A 31 4.32 -1.09 12.06
C PRO A 31 4.43 -2.14 13.18
N GLN A 32 4.39 -1.72 14.43
CA GLN A 32 4.42 -2.66 15.55
C GLN A 32 3.03 -3.29 15.68
N SER A 33 2.95 -4.61 15.50
CA SER A 33 1.82 -5.39 15.99
C SER A 33 1.80 -5.25 17.52
N ASN A 34 0.77 -4.59 18.06
CA ASN A 34 0.50 -4.64 19.50
C ASN A 34 -0.07 -6.03 19.82
N ALA A 35 0.79 -7.05 19.83
CA ALA A 35 0.38 -8.41 20.18
C ALA A 35 -0.17 -8.41 21.62
N ALA A 36 -1.42 -8.83 21.76
CA ALA A 36 -2.02 -9.06 23.07
C ALA A 36 -1.28 -10.24 23.76
N PRO A 37 -1.20 -10.28 25.11
CA PRO A 37 -0.50 -11.36 25.78
C PRO A 37 -1.27 -12.68 25.62
N GLY A 38 -0.81 -13.55 24.72
CA GLY A 38 -1.33 -14.92 24.57
C GLY A 38 -1.33 -15.53 23.16
N GLU A 39 -0.51 -15.05 22.22
CA GLU A 39 -0.55 -15.54 20.83
C GLU A 39 0.17 -16.88 20.61
N ASP A 40 -0.35 -17.58 19.59
CA ASP A 40 0.10 -18.86 19.05
C ASP A 40 1.58 -18.74 18.59
N PRO A 41 2.47 -19.69 18.90
CA PRO A 41 3.84 -19.69 18.38
C PRO A 41 3.95 -19.67 16.84
N ASP A 42 2.88 -19.96 16.09
CA ASP A 42 2.79 -19.77 14.62
C ASP A 42 2.53 -18.30 14.19
N ASN A 43 2.56 -17.34 15.12
CA ASN A 43 2.31 -15.92 14.88
C ASN A 43 3.53 -15.02 15.19
N SER A 44 4.75 -15.56 15.17
CA SER A 44 5.95 -14.73 15.26
C SER A 44 6.17 -14.01 13.93
N ASP A 45 6.28 -12.68 13.93
CA ASP A 45 6.65 -11.84 12.77
C ASP A 45 8.18 -11.91 12.50
N SER A 46 8.71 -13.12 12.43
CA SER A 46 10.14 -13.41 12.47
C SER A 46 10.67 -13.74 11.09
N LEU A 47 11.42 -12.80 10.50
CA LEU A 47 12.09 -12.99 9.20
C LEU A 47 13.33 -13.92 9.25
N GLU A 48 13.53 -14.68 10.34
CA GLU A 48 14.76 -15.48 10.53
C GLU A 48 14.93 -16.58 9.48
N ASP A 49 13.85 -17.05 8.87
CA ASP A 49 13.79 -18.16 7.91
C ASP A 49 13.96 -17.74 6.45
N VAL A 50 14.05 -16.44 6.14
CA VAL A 50 14.38 -16.00 4.78
C VAL A 50 15.78 -16.42 4.36
N ALA A 51 15.93 -16.78 3.09
CA ALA A 51 17.21 -17.11 2.48
C ALA A 51 17.46 -16.26 1.23
N VAL A 52 18.73 -15.96 0.97
CA VAL A 52 19.14 -15.27 -0.27
C VAL A 52 18.87 -16.16 -1.47
N TRP A 53 18.07 -15.68 -2.41
CA TRP A 53 17.70 -16.42 -3.62
C TRP A 53 18.91 -16.74 -4.51
N LYS A 54 19.73 -15.73 -4.81
CA LYS A 54 20.95 -15.88 -5.62
C LYS A 54 22.17 -16.04 -4.72
N SER A 55 22.39 -17.24 -4.20
CA SER A 55 23.49 -17.56 -3.26
C SER A 55 24.91 -17.29 -3.79
N ASN A 56 25.10 -17.27 -5.11
CA ASN A 56 26.37 -16.91 -5.76
C ASN A 56 26.41 -15.46 -6.27
N GLY A 57 25.43 -14.62 -5.91
CA GLY A 57 25.34 -13.22 -6.31
C GLY A 57 26.35 -12.33 -5.57
N THR A 58 26.68 -11.17 -6.15
CA THR A 58 27.65 -10.20 -5.63
C THR A 58 27.42 -9.85 -4.16
N TYR A 59 26.15 -9.69 -3.77
CA TYR A 59 25.75 -9.24 -2.43
C TYR A 59 25.22 -10.37 -1.54
N ALA A 60 25.35 -11.63 -1.94
CA ALA A 60 24.75 -12.75 -1.21
C ALA A 60 25.19 -12.83 0.26
N ASN A 61 26.44 -12.47 0.56
CA ASN A 61 26.98 -12.48 1.93
C ASN A 61 26.51 -11.30 2.80
N ALA A 62 25.93 -10.25 2.20
CA ALA A 62 25.52 -9.03 2.89
C ALA A 62 24.00 -8.87 2.96
N LEU A 63 23.26 -9.41 1.99
CA LEU A 63 21.81 -9.22 1.85
C LEU A 63 21.05 -9.53 3.14
N TYR A 64 21.26 -10.70 3.74
CA TYR A 64 20.55 -11.11 4.94
C TYR A 64 20.81 -10.17 6.12
N SER A 65 22.08 -9.96 6.49
CA SER A 65 22.41 -9.13 7.64
C SER A 65 22.09 -7.66 7.45
N CYS A 66 22.14 -7.14 6.22
CA CYS A 66 21.80 -5.75 5.95
C CYS A 66 20.29 -5.51 5.88
N ALA A 67 19.52 -6.43 5.30
CA ALA A 67 18.07 -6.29 5.17
C ALA A 67 17.36 -6.52 6.51
N LEU A 68 17.85 -7.43 7.34
CA LEU A 68 17.21 -7.77 8.62
C LEU A 68 17.81 -7.02 9.83
N ALA A 69 18.78 -6.13 9.60
CA ALA A 69 19.35 -5.31 10.67
C ALA A 69 18.24 -4.47 11.30
N ASP A 70 18.01 -4.59 12.61
CA ASP A 70 16.93 -3.88 13.33
C ASP A 70 17.47 -2.68 14.15
N GLN A 71 18.78 -2.64 14.35
CA GLN A 71 19.46 -1.60 15.13
C GLN A 71 20.35 -0.71 14.27
N GLN A 72 20.38 0.58 14.60
CA GLN A 72 21.17 1.59 13.88
C GLN A 72 22.67 1.26 13.79
N VAL A 73 23.21 0.50 14.75
CA VAL A 73 24.61 0.06 14.75
C VAL A 73 24.88 -1.04 13.71
N GLU A 74 23.86 -1.81 13.35
CA GLU A 74 23.91 -2.94 12.42
C GLU A 74 23.63 -2.53 10.97
N PHE A 75 22.89 -1.43 10.77
CA PHE A 75 22.58 -0.92 9.43
C PHE A 75 23.84 -0.76 8.58
N CYS A 76 23.82 -1.43 7.42
CA CYS A 76 24.92 -1.42 6.47
C CYS A 76 25.10 -0.04 5.83
N ASN A 77 26.35 0.28 5.52
CA ASN A 77 26.64 1.39 4.62
C ASN A 77 26.50 0.95 3.16
N LEU A 78 26.41 1.93 2.28
CA LEU A 78 26.22 1.75 0.83
C LEU A 78 27.48 1.26 0.10
N ASN A 79 28.65 1.14 0.75
CA ASN A 79 29.78 0.37 0.21
C ASN A 79 29.60 -1.13 0.43
N THR A 80 28.87 -1.53 1.47
CA THR A 80 28.58 -2.94 1.79
C THR A 80 27.41 -3.45 0.94
N LEU A 81 26.32 -2.68 0.89
CA LEU A 81 25.14 -2.99 0.08
C LEU A 81 24.63 -1.68 -0.56
N PRO A 82 25.07 -1.33 -1.77
CA PRO A 82 24.64 -0.11 -2.45
C PRO A 82 23.18 -0.22 -2.89
N LEU A 83 22.52 0.91 -3.15
CA LEU A 83 21.23 0.91 -3.86
C LEU A 83 21.45 0.39 -5.27
N LEU A 84 20.45 -0.30 -5.84
CA LEU A 84 20.53 -0.84 -7.19
C LEU A 84 20.89 0.23 -8.24
N GLY A 85 20.32 1.41 -8.11
CA GLY A 85 20.49 2.56 -9.00
C GLY A 85 21.89 3.18 -9.00
N MET A 86 22.72 2.87 -8.01
CA MET A 86 24.13 3.31 -7.94
C MET A 86 25.05 2.46 -8.81
N GLU A 87 24.57 1.30 -9.27
CA GLU A 87 25.34 0.34 -10.07
C GLU A 87 24.76 0.16 -11.46
N VAL A 88 23.43 0.19 -11.56
CA VAL A 88 22.71 -0.06 -12.80
C VAL A 88 21.69 1.05 -13.02
N SER A 89 21.85 1.79 -14.13
CA SER A 89 20.94 2.89 -14.49
C SER A 89 19.61 2.42 -15.07
N ASN A 90 19.59 1.26 -15.73
CA ASN A 90 18.40 0.61 -16.27
C ASN A 90 18.36 -0.86 -15.82
N PRO A 91 17.86 -1.15 -14.61
CA PRO A 91 17.87 -2.51 -14.06
C PRO A 91 16.99 -3.46 -14.89
N GLY A 92 17.51 -4.65 -15.14
CA GLY A 92 16.74 -5.78 -15.66
C GLY A 92 16.29 -6.73 -14.55
N VAL A 93 15.54 -7.77 -14.93
CA VAL A 93 15.04 -8.79 -14.01
C VAL A 93 16.17 -9.40 -13.16
N GLN A 94 17.31 -9.74 -13.76
CA GLN A 94 18.40 -10.37 -13.00
C GLN A 94 19.07 -9.43 -11.99
N ASP A 95 19.09 -8.12 -12.26
CA ASP A 95 19.62 -7.13 -11.32
C ASP A 95 18.72 -7.06 -10.07
N ILE A 96 17.39 -7.07 -10.28
CA ILE A 96 16.38 -7.07 -9.22
C ILE A 96 16.40 -8.39 -8.44
N MET A 97 16.39 -9.54 -9.12
CA MET A 97 16.48 -10.85 -8.49
C MET A 97 17.78 -11.07 -7.72
N GLY A 98 18.84 -10.31 -8.05
CA GLY A 98 20.09 -10.28 -7.30
C GLY A 98 19.99 -9.61 -5.92
N ARG A 99 18.85 -9.00 -5.58
CA ARG A 99 18.56 -8.33 -4.31
C ARG A 99 17.55 -9.08 -3.42
N LEU A 100 17.11 -10.27 -3.85
CA LEU A 100 15.97 -10.96 -3.28
C LEU A 100 16.33 -11.93 -2.14
N LEU A 101 15.55 -11.87 -1.07
CA LEU A 101 15.45 -12.87 -0.01
C LEU A 101 14.01 -13.42 0.05
N VAL A 102 13.87 -14.73 0.24
CA VAL A 102 12.55 -15.38 0.35
C VAL A 102 12.53 -16.43 1.46
N SER A 103 11.39 -16.60 2.16
CA SER A 103 11.19 -17.76 3.05
C SER A 103 10.90 -19.05 2.28
N HIS A 104 10.29 -18.93 1.09
CA HIS A 104 9.97 -20.07 0.22
C HIS A 104 10.43 -19.84 -1.23
N ASP A 105 11.05 -20.86 -1.85
CA ASP A 105 11.56 -20.79 -3.23
C ASP A 105 10.49 -20.36 -4.25
N TRP A 106 9.24 -20.81 -4.08
CA TRP A 106 8.15 -20.48 -4.99
C TRP A 106 7.87 -18.97 -5.06
N MET A 107 8.14 -18.23 -3.98
CA MET A 107 7.96 -16.77 -3.94
C MET A 107 8.94 -16.10 -4.91
N ALA A 108 10.19 -16.56 -4.96
CA ALA A 108 11.17 -16.06 -5.90
C ALA A 108 10.84 -16.44 -7.35
N GLU A 109 10.38 -17.67 -7.56
CA GLU A 109 9.93 -18.11 -8.89
C GLU A 109 8.77 -17.27 -9.42
N ARG A 110 7.76 -16.98 -8.57
CA ARG A 110 6.62 -16.14 -8.95
C ARG A 110 7.03 -14.70 -9.15
N PHE A 111 7.85 -14.15 -8.27
CA PHE A 111 8.34 -12.78 -8.42
C PHE A 111 9.16 -12.62 -9.72
N GLU A 112 10.04 -13.57 -10.06
CA GLU A 112 10.79 -13.55 -11.32
C GLU A 112 9.86 -13.61 -12.55
N GLN A 113 8.82 -14.46 -12.51
CA GLN A 113 7.83 -14.55 -13.59
C GLN A 113 7.07 -13.22 -13.77
N LEU A 114 6.70 -12.55 -12.68
CA LEU A 114 6.03 -11.25 -12.71
C LEU A 114 6.92 -10.17 -13.29
N LEU A 115 8.17 -10.05 -12.82
CA LEU A 115 9.15 -9.09 -13.34
C LEU A 115 9.39 -9.26 -14.85
N GLN A 116 9.30 -10.48 -15.38
CA GLN A 116 9.41 -10.76 -16.81
C GLN A 116 8.20 -10.28 -17.63
N GLN A 117 7.04 -10.10 -16.99
CA GLN A 117 5.81 -9.60 -17.65
C GLN A 117 5.61 -8.09 -17.48
N TYR A 118 6.30 -7.46 -16.53
CA TYR A 118 6.17 -6.02 -16.32
C TYR A 118 6.78 -5.21 -17.47
N PRO A 119 6.20 -4.03 -17.78
CA PRO A 119 6.83 -3.06 -18.66
C PRO A 119 8.24 -2.73 -18.17
N GLN A 120 9.21 -2.65 -19.09
CA GLN A 120 10.61 -2.39 -18.74
C GLN A 120 10.77 -1.07 -17.97
N GLU A 121 9.93 -0.09 -18.27
CA GLU A 121 9.92 1.21 -17.63
C GLU A 121 9.57 1.10 -16.14
N MET A 122 8.72 0.15 -15.74
CA MET A 122 8.39 -0.08 -14.33
C MET A 122 9.60 -0.59 -13.54
N LEU A 123 10.49 -1.38 -14.16
CA LEU A 123 11.67 -1.93 -13.49
C LEU A 123 12.64 -0.85 -12.99
N ILE A 124 12.64 0.32 -13.65
CA ILE A 124 13.46 1.47 -13.27
C ILE A 124 13.15 1.94 -11.84
N LEU A 125 11.93 1.74 -11.35
CA LEU A 125 11.52 2.16 -10.01
C LEU A 125 12.23 1.39 -8.89
N PHE A 126 12.82 0.23 -9.18
CA PHE A 126 13.59 -0.57 -8.22
C PHE A 126 14.96 0.02 -7.85
N ARG A 127 15.39 1.10 -8.53
CA ARG A 127 16.72 1.69 -8.35
C ARG A 127 17.00 2.15 -6.92
N GLY A 128 15.97 2.56 -6.16
CA GLY A 128 16.11 2.97 -4.78
C GLY A 128 16.19 1.85 -3.75
N LEU A 129 16.19 0.58 -4.17
CA LEU A 129 16.22 -0.55 -3.24
C LEU A 129 17.64 -1.09 -3.03
N THR A 130 17.91 -1.49 -1.78
CA THR A 130 19.07 -2.32 -1.41
C THR A 130 18.72 -3.81 -1.45
N ALA A 131 17.52 -4.18 -1.00
CA ALA A 131 17.02 -5.53 -0.85
C ALA A 131 15.51 -5.62 -1.08
N ILE A 132 15.04 -6.82 -1.39
CA ILE A 132 13.62 -7.19 -1.48
C ILE A 132 13.46 -8.44 -0.61
N VAL A 133 12.52 -8.40 0.32
CA VAL A 133 12.21 -9.50 1.24
C VAL A 133 10.78 -9.95 1.00
N ILE A 134 10.58 -11.24 0.80
CA ILE A 134 9.25 -11.85 0.67
C ILE A 134 9.18 -13.01 1.66
N ASP A 135 8.23 -12.95 2.57
CA ASP A 135 8.14 -13.88 3.69
C ASP A 135 6.68 -14.25 3.92
N ASP A 136 6.39 -15.50 4.31
CA ASP A 136 5.03 -15.97 4.53
C ASP A 136 4.30 -15.26 5.65
N ASP A 137 5.03 -14.62 6.56
CA ASP A 137 4.49 -13.82 7.65
C ASP A 137 4.50 -12.31 7.41
N ILE A 138 4.99 -11.79 6.27
CA ILE A 138 4.86 -10.36 6.00
C ILE A 138 3.40 -10.03 5.68
N ARG A 139 2.76 -9.26 6.57
CA ARG A 139 1.46 -8.62 6.33
C ARG A 139 1.30 -7.46 7.29
N PRO A 140 1.14 -6.22 6.82
CA PRO A 140 1.13 -5.77 5.41
C PRO A 140 2.52 -5.65 4.76
N ALA A 141 2.56 -5.25 3.49
CA ALA A 141 3.80 -4.93 2.78
C ALA A 141 4.28 -3.52 3.15
N TYR A 142 5.59 -3.26 3.07
CA TYR A 142 6.13 -1.93 3.38
C TYR A 142 7.53 -1.70 2.83
N TYR A 143 7.86 -0.44 2.62
CA TYR A 143 9.23 0.04 2.44
C TYR A 143 9.83 0.50 3.77
N TRP A 144 11.04 0.06 4.08
CA TRP A 144 11.77 0.50 5.26
C TRP A 144 12.98 1.35 4.92
N SER A 145 12.89 2.65 5.20
CA SER A 145 13.94 3.65 4.91
C SER A 145 15.24 3.42 5.66
N ALA A 146 15.22 2.65 6.77
CA ALA A 146 16.43 2.37 7.54
C ALA A 146 17.45 1.54 6.76
N THR A 147 16.98 0.48 6.10
CA THR A 147 17.79 -0.47 5.32
C THR A 147 17.68 -0.24 3.82
N GLY A 148 16.67 0.51 3.36
CA GLY A 148 16.38 0.66 1.93
C GLY A 148 15.76 -0.58 1.30
N ALA A 149 15.14 -1.43 2.12
CA ALA A 149 14.51 -2.68 1.68
C ALA A 149 12.99 -2.55 1.60
N ILE A 150 12.40 -3.32 0.70
CA ILE A 150 10.94 -3.53 0.62
C ILE A 150 10.60 -4.93 1.10
N TYR A 151 9.51 -5.05 1.84
CA TYR A 151 9.00 -6.27 2.46
C TYR A 151 7.62 -6.55 1.89
N LEU A 152 7.43 -7.68 1.23
CA LEU A 152 6.24 -7.95 0.43
C LEU A 152 5.40 -9.09 1.02
N ASP A 153 4.09 -8.86 1.16
CA ASP A 153 3.12 -9.90 1.53
C ASP A 153 2.93 -10.90 0.37
N PRO A 154 3.18 -12.20 0.58
CA PRO A 154 3.05 -13.22 -0.46
C PRO A 154 1.61 -13.53 -0.82
N ASN A 155 0.62 -12.98 -0.10
CA ASN A 155 -0.77 -12.96 -0.55
C ASN A 155 -0.91 -12.37 -1.95
N TYR A 156 0.02 -11.52 -2.40
CA TYR A 156 0.04 -10.94 -3.74
C TYR A 156 0.84 -11.75 -4.78
N LEU A 157 1.29 -12.97 -4.48
CA LEU A 157 2.15 -13.77 -5.36
C LEU A 157 1.61 -15.16 -5.70
N TRP A 158 0.86 -15.78 -4.79
CA TRP A 158 0.44 -17.17 -4.96
C TRP A 158 -0.51 -17.35 -6.16
N THR A 159 -0.35 -18.50 -6.83
CA THR A 159 -1.18 -18.93 -7.96
C THR A 159 -1.86 -20.27 -7.69
N SER A 160 -1.21 -21.13 -6.91
CA SER A 160 -1.67 -22.48 -6.61
C SER A 160 -2.09 -22.61 -5.15
N VAL A 161 -2.85 -23.69 -4.90
CA VAL A 161 -3.26 -24.06 -3.54
C VAL A 161 -2.06 -24.46 -2.68
N ASP A 162 -1.09 -25.17 -3.24
CA ASP A 162 0.11 -25.60 -2.51
C ASP A 162 0.93 -24.38 -2.04
N GLU A 163 1.07 -23.35 -2.87
CA GLU A 163 1.75 -22.10 -2.50
C GLU A 163 1.02 -21.36 -1.38
N LYS A 164 -0.29 -21.14 -1.51
CA LYS A 164 -1.04 -20.36 -0.51
C LYS A 164 -1.19 -21.09 0.83
N GLN A 165 -1.07 -22.41 0.85
CA GLN A 165 -1.07 -23.20 2.09
C GLN A 165 0.18 -22.96 2.94
N THR A 166 1.26 -22.43 2.37
CA THR A 166 2.47 -22.06 3.11
C THR A 166 2.45 -20.61 3.61
N ILE A 167 1.38 -19.85 3.36
CA ILE A 167 1.28 -18.43 3.76
C ILE A 167 0.65 -18.32 5.14
N ASN A 168 1.23 -17.51 6.03
CA ASN A 168 0.63 -17.18 7.31
C ASN A 168 -0.74 -16.50 7.11
N ARG A 169 -1.77 -17.01 7.79
CA ARG A 169 -3.16 -16.55 7.67
C ARG A 169 -3.53 -15.46 8.68
N LYS A 170 -2.56 -14.89 9.40
CA LYS A 170 -2.79 -13.80 10.33
C LYS A 170 -3.54 -12.66 9.66
N GLN A 171 -4.47 -12.08 10.37
CA GLN A 171 -5.20 -10.94 9.83
C GLN A 171 -4.28 -9.73 9.77
N ASP A 172 -4.51 -8.85 8.80
CA ASP A 172 -3.92 -7.52 8.85
C ASP A 172 -4.33 -6.82 10.14
N TYR A 173 -3.38 -6.23 10.87
CA TYR A 173 -3.66 -5.61 12.16
C TYR A 173 -4.64 -4.42 12.07
N ARG A 174 -4.79 -3.83 10.87
CA ARG A 174 -5.70 -2.71 10.60
C ARG A 174 -7.12 -3.15 10.29
N ALA A 175 -7.36 -4.45 10.15
CA ALA A 175 -8.68 -4.94 9.83
C ALA A 175 -9.69 -4.55 10.94
N GLY A 176 -10.83 -4.02 10.52
CA GLY A 176 -11.89 -3.58 11.44
C GLY A 176 -11.72 -2.17 12.00
N PHE A 177 -10.64 -1.44 11.66
CA PHE A 177 -10.47 -0.03 12.09
C PHE A 177 -11.64 0.87 11.66
N SER A 178 -12.27 0.58 10.53
CA SER A 178 -13.41 1.32 10.02
C SER A 178 -14.76 0.87 10.61
N ASP A 179 -14.81 -0.24 11.37
CA ASP A 179 -16.06 -0.80 11.90
C ASP A 179 -16.88 0.15 12.79
N PRO A 180 -16.25 1.01 13.61
CA PRO A 180 -16.97 2.02 14.38
C PRO A 180 -17.65 3.13 13.55
N LEU A 181 -17.37 3.25 12.24
CA LEU A 181 -17.92 4.29 11.36
C LEU A 181 -19.16 3.80 10.60
N SER A 182 -20.09 4.72 10.31
CA SER A 182 -21.27 4.48 9.46
C SER A 182 -20.98 4.44 7.95
N LEU A 183 -19.71 4.53 7.57
CA LEU A 183 -19.25 4.48 6.19
C LEU A 183 -17.97 3.65 6.05
N ARG A 184 -17.66 3.25 4.82
CA ARG A 184 -16.36 2.75 4.38
C ARG A 184 -15.89 3.55 3.18
N ALA A 185 -14.57 3.68 3.03
CA ALA A 185 -13.93 4.25 1.86
C ALA A 185 -13.26 3.16 1.04
N TRP A 186 -13.85 2.81 -0.10
CA TRP A 186 -13.47 1.68 -0.91
C TRP A 186 -12.94 2.10 -2.27
N GLY A 187 -12.08 1.27 -2.83
CA GLY A 187 -11.60 1.38 -4.19
C GLY A 187 -11.67 0.04 -4.90
N ARG A 188 -11.93 0.05 -6.20
CA ARG A 188 -11.76 -1.14 -7.04
C ARG A 188 -11.15 -0.82 -8.38
N HIS A 189 -10.29 -1.73 -8.81
CA HIS A 189 -9.68 -1.72 -10.13
C HIS A 189 -10.60 -2.44 -11.10
N LEU A 190 -10.92 -1.79 -12.21
CA LEU A 190 -11.84 -2.27 -13.24
C LEU A 190 -11.14 -2.36 -14.58
N LYS A 191 -11.46 -3.39 -15.34
CA LYS A 191 -11.10 -3.53 -16.75
C LYS A 191 -12.35 -3.86 -17.53
N ASN A 192 -12.71 -3.01 -18.49
CA ASN A 192 -13.94 -3.13 -19.28
C ASN A 192 -15.21 -3.27 -18.40
N GLY A 193 -15.28 -2.51 -17.29
CA GLY A 193 -16.43 -2.50 -16.39
C GLY A 193 -16.58 -3.72 -15.46
N THR A 194 -15.59 -4.63 -15.43
CA THR A 194 -15.52 -5.76 -14.47
C THR A 194 -14.27 -5.65 -13.60
N TYR A 195 -14.22 -6.37 -12.47
CA TYR A 195 -13.00 -6.42 -11.63
C TYR A 195 -11.78 -6.79 -12.48
N ALA A 196 -10.70 -6.01 -12.35
CA ALA A 196 -9.47 -6.21 -13.11
C ALA A 196 -8.71 -7.46 -12.65
N PHE A 197 -8.91 -7.87 -11.40
CA PHE A 197 -8.30 -9.05 -10.81
C PHE A 197 -9.18 -9.61 -9.68
N ASN A 198 -9.01 -10.89 -9.38
CA ASN A 198 -9.55 -11.53 -8.19
C ASN A 198 -8.55 -11.47 -7.02
N TYR A 199 -8.98 -10.96 -5.85
CA TYR A 199 -8.20 -10.97 -4.62
C TYR A 199 -7.95 -12.39 -4.09
N GLY A 200 -8.77 -13.38 -4.46
CA GLY A 200 -8.68 -14.76 -3.95
C GLY A 200 -8.90 -14.86 -2.43
N SER A 201 -8.67 -16.05 -1.88
CA SER A 201 -8.74 -16.27 -0.43
C SER A 201 -7.68 -17.27 0.02
N LEU A 202 -7.03 -16.97 1.15
CA LEU A 202 -6.14 -17.91 1.82
C LEU A 202 -6.91 -19.03 2.55
N HIS A 203 -8.24 -18.92 2.66
CA HIS A 203 -9.08 -19.83 3.46
C HIS A 203 -9.88 -20.85 2.63
N ASP A 204 -9.81 -20.79 1.30
CA ASP A 204 -10.48 -21.74 0.42
C ASP A 204 -9.50 -22.66 -0.32
N GLU A 205 -10.00 -23.55 -1.19
CA GLU A 205 -9.18 -24.48 -1.98
C GLU A 205 -9.10 -24.07 -3.47
N ASN A 206 -9.32 -22.79 -3.78
CA ASN A 206 -9.28 -22.29 -5.15
C ASN A 206 -7.89 -21.75 -5.51
N PRO A 207 -7.35 -22.05 -6.71
CA PRO A 207 -6.18 -21.36 -7.23
C PRO A 207 -6.53 -19.92 -7.65
N ARG A 208 -5.50 -19.10 -7.91
CA ARG A 208 -5.62 -17.75 -8.46
C ARG A 208 -4.96 -17.70 -9.83
N ASP A 209 -5.63 -17.09 -10.80
CA ASP A 209 -5.09 -16.96 -12.15
C ASP A 209 -3.82 -16.10 -12.13
N PHE A 210 -2.82 -16.48 -12.92
CA PHE A 210 -1.56 -15.73 -12.97
C PHE A 210 -1.77 -14.28 -13.43
N ASN A 211 -2.75 -14.02 -14.30
CA ASN A 211 -3.05 -12.67 -14.76
C ASN A 211 -3.70 -11.82 -13.65
N ASP A 212 -4.44 -12.43 -12.72
CA ASP A 212 -4.91 -11.74 -11.51
C ASP A 212 -3.71 -11.35 -10.62
N VAL A 213 -2.77 -12.29 -10.40
CA VAL A 213 -1.53 -12.06 -9.63
C VAL A 213 -0.71 -10.95 -10.28
N LEU A 214 -0.59 -10.95 -11.61
CA LEU A 214 0.14 -9.93 -12.36
C LEU A 214 -0.34 -8.52 -12.03
N LEU A 215 -1.66 -8.32 -12.07
CA LEU A 215 -2.23 -6.99 -11.89
C LEU A 215 -2.29 -6.57 -10.42
N ILE A 216 -2.62 -7.49 -9.50
CA ILE A 216 -2.67 -7.16 -8.08
C ILE A 216 -1.26 -6.92 -7.50
N ASN A 217 -0.24 -7.63 -7.98
CA ASN A 217 1.15 -7.41 -7.59
C ASN A 217 1.74 -6.15 -8.25
N ALA A 218 1.40 -5.88 -9.51
CA ALA A 218 1.80 -4.63 -10.16
C ALA A 218 1.30 -3.40 -9.39
N ARG A 219 0.02 -3.43 -8.99
CA ARG A 219 -0.60 -2.42 -8.13
C ARG A 219 0.21 -2.24 -6.84
N LEU A 220 0.48 -3.34 -6.14
CA LEU A 220 1.28 -3.36 -4.91
C LEU A 220 2.63 -2.66 -5.11
N LEU A 221 3.40 -3.13 -6.09
CA LEU A 221 4.75 -2.62 -6.34
C LEU A 221 4.76 -1.17 -6.78
N LEU A 222 3.81 -0.73 -7.62
CA LEU A 222 3.74 0.68 -8.02
C LEU A 222 3.56 1.58 -6.80
N HIS A 223 2.72 1.17 -5.86
CA HIS A 223 2.51 1.90 -4.61
C HIS A 223 3.79 1.96 -3.78
N GLU A 224 4.34 0.79 -3.44
CA GLU A 224 5.54 0.67 -2.60
C GLU A 224 6.75 1.38 -3.18
N LEU A 225 6.96 1.23 -4.50
CA LEU A 225 8.06 1.86 -5.19
C LEU A 225 7.84 3.38 -5.34
N ALA A 226 6.61 3.89 -5.25
CA ALA A 226 6.40 5.33 -5.13
C ALA A 226 7.01 5.87 -3.85
N HIS A 227 6.84 5.20 -2.71
CA HIS A 227 7.52 5.56 -1.45
C HIS A 227 9.03 5.55 -1.62
N VAL A 228 9.58 4.50 -2.21
CA VAL A 228 11.03 4.38 -2.47
C VAL A 228 11.55 5.59 -3.26
N ASN A 229 10.86 5.95 -4.35
CA ASN A 229 11.31 7.02 -5.25
C ASN A 229 10.96 8.43 -4.76
N ASP A 230 10.06 8.56 -3.78
CA ASP A 230 9.84 9.80 -3.02
C ASP A 230 11.03 10.08 -2.07
N TYR A 231 11.51 9.06 -1.35
CA TYR A 231 12.66 9.18 -0.45
C TYR A 231 14.00 9.32 -1.19
N LEU A 232 14.14 8.67 -2.34
CA LEU A 232 15.38 8.62 -3.13
C LEU A 232 15.09 9.03 -4.58
N PRO A 233 15.15 10.34 -4.90
CA PRO A 233 14.77 10.86 -6.21
C PRO A 233 15.55 10.25 -7.37
N TYR A 234 14.93 10.16 -8.55
CA TYR A 234 15.45 9.47 -9.75
C TYR A 234 16.89 9.82 -10.15
N GLN A 235 17.32 11.08 -9.95
CA GLN A 235 18.65 11.58 -10.31
C GLN A 235 19.67 11.54 -9.17
N SER A 236 19.29 11.11 -7.97
CA SER A 236 20.13 11.24 -6.76
C SER A 236 21.30 10.25 -6.69
N TYR A 237 21.19 9.08 -7.34
CA TYR A 237 22.05 7.93 -7.04
C TYR A 237 23.55 8.14 -7.27
N ASP A 238 23.94 8.98 -8.24
CA ASP A 238 25.35 9.26 -8.55
C ASP A 238 26.01 10.17 -7.48
N ASP A 239 25.20 10.97 -6.76
CA ASP A 239 25.66 11.95 -5.78
C ASP A 239 25.65 11.40 -4.33
N ILE A 240 25.05 10.22 -4.11
CA ILE A 240 24.97 9.61 -2.77
C ILE A 240 26.34 9.08 -2.35
N ASN A 241 26.84 9.58 -1.22
CA ASN A 241 28.08 9.10 -0.62
C ASN A 241 27.93 7.65 -0.09
N ARG A 242 28.62 6.70 -0.74
CA ARG A 242 28.57 5.28 -0.38
C ARG A 242 29.06 4.95 1.04
N SER A 243 29.81 5.82 1.71
CA SER A 243 30.20 5.59 3.11
C SER A 243 29.04 5.80 4.09
N ARG A 244 27.92 6.39 3.66
CA ARG A 244 26.72 6.58 4.47
C ARG A 244 25.85 5.33 4.48
N ARG A 245 24.98 5.25 5.49
CA ARG A 245 23.86 4.31 5.54
C ARG A 245 22.66 4.87 4.77
N VAL A 246 21.70 4.02 4.42
CA VAL A 246 20.53 4.41 3.61
C VAL A 246 19.74 5.54 4.27
N TYR A 247 19.33 5.38 5.53
CA TYR A 247 18.57 6.45 6.22
C TYR A 247 19.31 7.79 6.22
N GLN A 248 20.64 7.77 6.35
CA GLN A 248 21.42 9.00 6.32
C GLN A 248 21.44 9.64 4.93
N ALA A 249 21.36 8.84 3.86
CA ALA A 249 21.24 9.37 2.50
C ALA A 249 19.85 9.94 2.27
N ILE A 250 18.80 9.30 2.78
CA ILE A 250 17.41 9.79 2.73
C ILE A 250 17.28 11.12 3.49
N ASP A 251 17.90 11.24 4.67
CA ASP A 251 17.90 12.48 5.47
C ASP A 251 18.47 13.68 4.71
N ASP A 252 19.44 13.45 3.80
CA ASP A 252 20.01 14.52 2.98
C ASP A 252 18.96 15.12 1.99
N PHE A 253 17.91 14.36 1.66
CA PHE A 253 16.81 14.77 0.78
C PHE A 253 15.51 15.11 1.52
N ALA A 254 15.42 14.87 2.83
CA ALA A 254 14.18 14.96 3.60
C ALA A 254 13.46 16.31 3.49
N SER A 255 14.19 17.42 3.39
CA SER A 255 13.60 18.78 3.29
C SER A 255 13.09 19.16 1.89
N GLY A 256 13.03 18.21 0.95
CA GLY A 256 12.64 18.46 -0.43
C GLY A 256 12.10 17.23 -1.16
N SER A 257 11.62 16.22 -0.43
CA SER A 257 10.97 15.05 -1.03
C SER A 257 9.79 15.46 -1.91
N LEU A 258 9.36 14.57 -2.79
CA LEU A 258 8.21 14.81 -3.66
C LEU A 258 6.94 15.02 -2.84
N SER A 259 6.72 14.22 -1.80
CA SER A 259 5.59 14.35 -0.86
C SER A 259 5.58 15.70 -0.16
N ASP A 260 6.74 16.17 0.31
CA ASP A 260 6.92 17.51 0.90
C ASP A 260 6.60 18.64 -0.09
N ARG A 261 7.01 18.48 -1.35
CA ARG A 261 6.73 19.47 -2.39
C ARG A 261 5.26 19.47 -2.78
N LEU A 262 4.65 18.29 -2.95
CA LEU A 262 3.23 18.13 -3.25
C LEU A 262 2.37 18.74 -2.14
N SER A 263 2.64 18.39 -0.87
CA SER A 263 1.87 18.90 0.27
C SER A 263 1.98 20.41 0.45
N ARG A 264 3.10 21.02 0.06
CA ARG A 264 3.26 22.49 0.07
C ARG A 264 2.61 23.20 -1.12
N GLN A 265 2.66 22.60 -2.30
CA GLN A 265 2.22 23.24 -3.55
C GLN A 265 0.76 22.99 -3.86
N GLN A 266 0.27 21.77 -3.60
CA GLN A 266 -1.09 21.31 -3.89
C GLN A 266 -1.64 20.48 -2.70
N PRO A 267 -1.76 21.09 -1.49
CA PRO A 267 -2.22 20.41 -0.29
C PRO A 267 -3.67 19.94 -0.38
N LEU A 268 -3.94 18.76 0.20
CA LEU A 268 -5.29 18.36 0.59
C LEU A 268 -5.79 19.27 1.74
N GLN A 269 -7.06 19.67 1.68
CA GLN A 269 -7.64 20.70 2.56
C GLN A 269 -8.61 20.14 3.60
N SER A 270 -9.27 19.02 3.33
CA SER A 270 -10.37 18.56 4.19
C SER A 270 -9.86 17.99 5.51
N SER A 271 -9.98 18.79 6.57
CA SER A 271 -9.71 18.33 7.95
C SER A 271 -10.69 17.24 8.41
N VAL A 272 -11.87 17.16 7.80
CA VAL A 272 -12.85 16.11 8.07
C VAL A 272 -12.32 14.77 7.56
N LEU A 273 -11.87 14.74 6.30
CA LEU A 273 -11.30 13.53 5.70
C LEU A 273 -9.99 13.12 6.38
N SER A 274 -9.11 14.07 6.74
CA SER A 274 -7.94 13.77 7.58
C SER A 274 -8.32 13.19 8.95
N GLY A 275 -9.42 13.66 9.54
CA GLY A 275 -9.94 13.11 10.79
C GLY A 275 -10.45 11.67 10.63
N LEU A 276 -11.22 11.40 9.57
CA LEU A 276 -11.70 10.06 9.26
C LEU A 276 -10.56 9.09 8.93
N ALA A 277 -9.52 9.56 8.22
CA ALA A 277 -8.34 8.76 7.90
C ALA A 277 -7.60 8.24 9.15
N LYS A 278 -7.56 9.03 10.23
CA LYS A 278 -6.99 8.58 11.51
C LYS A 278 -7.74 7.37 12.09
N VAL A 279 -9.06 7.37 11.98
CA VAL A 279 -9.87 6.22 12.41
C VAL A 279 -9.60 5.05 11.47
N MET A 280 -9.80 5.26 10.16
CA MET A 280 -9.78 4.20 9.15
C MET A 280 -8.41 3.50 8.99
N PHE A 281 -7.30 4.22 9.20
CA PHE A 281 -5.96 3.73 8.87
C PHE A 281 -4.99 3.71 10.07
N HIS A 282 -5.27 4.46 11.13
CA HIS A 282 -4.42 4.51 12.33
C HIS A 282 -5.10 3.92 13.58
N GLY A 283 -6.39 3.55 13.49
CA GLY A 283 -7.12 2.89 14.57
C GLY A 283 -7.53 3.83 15.71
N ASP A 284 -7.57 5.14 15.47
CA ASP A 284 -8.09 6.12 16.44
C ASP A 284 -9.58 5.87 16.73
N ASP A 285 -10.00 6.06 17.99
CA ASP A 285 -11.42 6.03 18.35
C ASP A 285 -12.17 7.20 17.67
N PRO A 286 -13.30 6.97 16.96
CA PRO A 286 -14.04 8.06 16.34
C PRO A 286 -14.75 8.92 17.38
N SER A 287 -14.80 10.23 17.13
CA SER A 287 -15.77 11.10 17.81
C SER A 287 -17.21 10.76 17.41
N ALA A 288 -18.19 11.16 18.21
CA ALA A 288 -19.61 10.98 17.88
C ALA A 288 -20.01 11.64 16.54
N ALA A 289 -19.31 12.70 16.12
CA ALA A 289 -19.54 13.35 14.83
C ALA A 289 -18.98 12.50 13.68
N GLN A 290 -17.76 11.96 13.82
CA GLN A 290 -17.15 11.08 12.81
C GLN A 290 -17.94 9.76 12.67
N ALA A 291 -18.37 9.17 13.78
CA ALA A 291 -19.16 7.94 13.79
C ALA A 291 -20.55 8.10 13.14
N ALA A 292 -21.08 9.32 13.09
CA ALA A 292 -22.37 9.64 12.48
C ALA A 292 -22.25 10.18 11.04
N TYR A 293 -21.03 10.37 10.53
CA TYR A 293 -20.80 10.95 9.22
C TYR A 293 -21.28 9.98 8.13
N SER A 294 -22.06 10.46 7.17
CA SER A 294 -22.60 9.60 6.11
C SER A 294 -21.62 9.43 4.95
N ALA A 295 -21.81 8.35 4.19
CA ALA A 295 -21.04 8.12 2.97
C ALA A 295 -21.23 9.24 1.91
N ALA A 296 -22.42 9.85 1.86
CA ALA A 296 -22.68 10.97 0.96
C ALA A 296 -21.93 12.25 1.39
N GLU A 297 -21.98 12.59 2.68
CA GLU A 297 -21.23 13.74 3.21
C GLU A 297 -19.71 13.57 3.01
N ALA A 298 -19.17 12.36 3.23
CA ALA A 298 -17.77 12.07 2.95
C ALA A 298 -17.43 12.20 1.46
N GLY A 299 -18.34 11.77 0.59
CA GLY A 299 -18.23 11.95 -0.85
C GLY A 299 -18.20 13.41 -1.28
N ASP A 300 -19.10 14.24 -0.73
CA ASP A 300 -19.16 15.67 -1.04
C ASP A 300 -17.87 16.40 -0.61
N GLU A 301 -17.31 16.05 0.56
CA GLU A 301 -16.00 16.55 1.00
C GLU A 301 -14.86 16.10 0.09
N PHE A 302 -14.90 14.84 -0.36
CA PHE A 302 -13.85 14.26 -1.19
C PHE A 302 -13.85 14.81 -2.61
N GLU A 303 -15.04 15.00 -3.19
CA GLU A 303 -15.21 15.63 -4.51
C GLU A 303 -14.77 17.10 -4.52
N ALA A 304 -14.86 17.79 -3.38
CA ALA A 304 -14.41 19.18 -3.24
C ALA A 304 -12.90 19.33 -3.01
N ASP A 305 -12.17 18.23 -2.85
CA ASP A 305 -10.72 18.17 -2.64
C ASP A 305 -10.07 17.37 -3.80
N ALA A 306 -8.76 17.13 -3.73
CA ALA A 306 -7.99 16.65 -4.88
C ALA A 306 -7.23 15.33 -4.64
N ALA A 307 -7.72 14.49 -3.71
CA ALA A 307 -7.13 13.17 -3.45
C ALA A 307 -7.52 12.14 -4.52
N ALA A 308 -6.61 11.22 -4.85
CA ALA A 308 -6.92 10.09 -5.73
C ALA A 308 -7.70 8.98 -5.03
N ASP A 309 -7.50 8.85 -3.71
CA ASP A 309 -8.16 7.86 -2.85
C ASP A 309 -8.19 8.38 -1.40
N MET A 310 -9.11 7.87 -0.58
CA MET A 310 -9.21 8.24 0.84
C MET A 310 -7.91 7.97 1.62
N TYR A 311 -7.13 6.98 1.20
CA TYR A 311 -5.85 6.64 1.82
C TYR A 311 -4.82 7.77 1.69
N SER A 312 -4.95 8.67 0.71
CA SER A 312 -4.12 9.87 0.59
C SER A 312 -4.19 10.79 1.83
N TYR A 313 -5.25 10.71 2.64
CA TYR A 313 -5.38 11.53 3.85
C TYR A 313 -4.68 10.93 5.07
N SER A 314 -4.14 9.71 4.98
CA SER A 314 -3.44 9.05 6.10
C SER A 314 -2.05 9.65 6.34
N SER A 315 -1.34 10.04 5.28
CA SER A 315 -0.09 10.80 5.31
C SER A 315 0.22 11.42 3.94
N GLN A 316 1.14 12.39 3.90
CA GLN A 316 1.61 12.98 2.64
C GLN A 316 2.35 11.98 1.73
N TYR A 317 2.92 10.91 2.31
CA TYR A 317 3.61 9.86 1.55
C TYR A 317 2.58 9.00 0.80
N GLU A 318 1.47 8.68 1.45
CA GLU A 318 0.38 7.89 0.88
C GLU A 318 -0.38 8.65 -0.21
N ASP A 319 -0.43 9.98 -0.12
CA ASP A 319 -0.95 10.84 -1.17
C ASP A 319 -0.15 10.70 -2.48
N VAL A 320 1.18 10.76 -2.40
CA VAL A 320 2.06 10.52 -3.55
C VAL A 320 1.88 9.09 -4.09
N ALA A 321 1.88 8.10 -3.21
CA ALA A 321 1.81 6.71 -3.62
C ALA A 321 0.46 6.35 -4.29
N MET A 322 -0.66 6.84 -3.77
CA MET A 322 -1.98 6.62 -4.39
C MET A 322 -2.12 7.33 -5.73
N LEU A 323 -1.62 8.58 -5.86
CA LEU A 323 -1.61 9.29 -7.16
C LEU A 323 -0.81 8.51 -8.20
N PHE A 324 0.34 7.97 -7.81
CA PHE A 324 1.21 7.21 -8.69
C PHE A 324 0.62 5.83 -9.04
N GLU A 325 0.19 5.04 -8.05
CA GLU A 325 -0.41 3.72 -8.24
C GLU A 325 -1.55 3.79 -9.26
N VAL A 326 -2.55 4.65 -9.00
CA VAL A 326 -3.76 4.73 -9.82
C VAL A 326 -3.43 5.18 -11.25
N ALA A 327 -2.58 6.20 -11.41
CA ALA A 327 -2.20 6.69 -12.73
C ALA A 327 -1.41 5.63 -13.52
N MET A 328 -0.46 4.95 -12.89
CA MET A 328 0.40 3.99 -13.58
C MET A 328 -0.31 2.67 -13.87
N MET A 329 -1.26 2.24 -13.02
CA MET A 329 -2.15 1.12 -13.33
C MET A 329 -2.99 1.39 -14.58
N LYS A 330 -3.50 2.62 -14.73
CA LYS A 330 -4.22 3.04 -15.93
C LYS A 330 -3.29 3.12 -17.15
N TYR A 331 -2.09 3.68 -17.01
CA TYR A 331 -1.14 3.82 -18.11
C TYR A 331 -0.64 2.48 -18.66
N PHE A 332 -0.19 1.56 -17.80
CA PHE A 332 0.44 0.31 -18.24
C PHE A 332 -0.57 -0.76 -18.67
N TRP A 333 -1.75 -0.82 -18.03
CA TRP A 333 -2.68 -1.92 -18.25
C TRP A 333 -4.11 -1.49 -18.62
N ASP A 334 -4.37 -0.20 -18.81
CA ASP A 334 -5.69 0.34 -19.11
C ASP A 334 -6.74 -0.08 -18.05
N ILE A 335 -6.34 -0.01 -16.78
CA ILE A 335 -7.19 -0.33 -15.64
C ILE A 335 -7.79 0.96 -15.08
N ASP A 336 -9.11 1.04 -15.10
CA ASP A 336 -9.86 2.12 -14.47
C ASP A 336 -9.87 1.91 -12.95
N TYR A 337 -9.80 3.00 -12.18
CA TYR A 337 -9.99 2.96 -10.74
C TYR A 337 -11.31 3.63 -10.39
N GLN A 338 -12.16 2.91 -9.66
CA GLN A 338 -13.36 3.46 -9.05
C GLN A 338 -13.13 3.64 -7.56
N VAL A 339 -13.24 4.90 -7.10
CA VAL A 339 -13.23 5.28 -5.69
C VAL A 339 -14.68 5.50 -5.22
N ALA A 340 -14.99 5.11 -3.99
CA ALA A 340 -16.34 5.21 -3.45
C ALA A 340 -16.36 5.37 -1.93
N PHE A 341 -17.40 6.05 -1.47
CA PHE A 341 -17.86 6.01 -0.09
C PHE A 341 -19.16 5.21 -0.04
N VAL A 342 -19.17 4.17 0.78
CA VAL A 342 -20.31 3.26 0.93
C VAL A 342 -20.80 3.20 2.37
N SER A 343 -22.09 2.98 2.56
CA SER A 343 -22.68 2.70 3.86
C SER A 343 -23.00 1.21 3.96
N PRO A 344 -22.42 0.48 4.93
CA PRO A 344 -22.82 -0.88 5.22
C PRO A 344 -24.26 -0.91 5.74
N ILE A 345 -25.03 -1.90 5.31
CA ILE A 345 -26.38 -2.19 5.77
C ILE A 345 -26.56 -3.71 5.98
N GLY A 346 -27.58 -4.11 6.75
CA GLY A 346 -27.93 -5.52 6.84
C GLY A 346 -26.86 -6.38 7.51
N ALA A 347 -26.51 -7.52 6.92
CA ALA A 347 -25.57 -8.49 7.48
C ALA A 347 -24.16 -8.42 6.84
N GLU A 348 -23.92 -7.44 5.96
CA GLU A 348 -22.58 -7.12 5.43
C GLU A 348 -21.90 -8.27 4.66
N LYS A 349 -22.67 -9.21 4.12
CA LYS A 349 -22.20 -10.43 3.46
C LYS A 349 -22.08 -10.28 1.95
N TYR A 350 -22.93 -9.46 1.35
CA TYR A 350 -23.07 -9.37 -0.11
C TYR A 350 -22.88 -7.94 -0.63
N CYS A 351 -22.48 -7.80 -1.90
CA CYS A 351 -22.25 -6.50 -2.52
C CYS A 351 -23.42 -5.51 -2.45
N ASN A 352 -24.65 -6.00 -2.43
CA ASN A 352 -25.85 -5.15 -2.39
C ASN A 352 -26.15 -4.61 -0.99
N GLU A 353 -25.42 -5.08 0.02
CA GLU A 353 -25.48 -4.64 1.41
C GLU A 353 -24.52 -3.46 1.69
N TYR A 354 -23.92 -2.90 0.64
CA TYR A 354 -23.09 -1.70 0.70
C TYR A 354 -23.66 -0.66 -0.26
N LEU A 355 -24.36 0.34 0.30
CA LEU A 355 -25.01 1.39 -0.47
C LEU A 355 -24.00 2.45 -0.85
N ILE A 356 -23.92 2.80 -2.13
CA ILE A 356 -23.03 3.86 -2.59
C ILE A 356 -23.65 5.21 -2.21
N GLY A 357 -22.95 5.97 -1.37
CA GLY A 357 -23.28 7.37 -1.08
C GLY A 357 -22.69 8.30 -2.15
N TRP A 358 -21.46 8.00 -2.56
CA TRP A 358 -20.75 8.70 -3.63
C TRP A 358 -19.72 7.77 -4.26
N SER A 359 -19.53 7.86 -5.58
CA SER A 359 -18.40 7.19 -6.25
C SER A 359 -18.16 7.73 -7.64
N ALA A 360 -16.92 7.66 -8.09
CA ALA A 360 -16.50 8.01 -9.44
C ALA A 360 -15.50 6.99 -9.98
N THR A 361 -15.72 6.54 -11.20
CA THR A 361 -14.74 5.80 -11.99
C THR A 361 -13.88 6.80 -12.76
N ASN A 362 -12.59 6.51 -12.94
CA ASN A 362 -11.64 7.43 -13.58
C ASN A 362 -11.50 8.77 -12.86
N TRP A 363 -11.64 8.74 -11.52
CA TRP A 363 -11.48 9.92 -10.67
C TRP A 363 -10.12 10.60 -10.83
N ILE A 364 -9.06 9.85 -11.16
CA ILE A 364 -7.73 10.37 -11.48
C ILE A 364 -7.73 11.40 -12.63
N ALA A 365 -8.78 11.43 -13.45
CA ALA A 365 -8.93 12.35 -14.56
C ALA A 365 -9.66 13.66 -14.20
N ASP A 366 -10.16 13.79 -12.95
CA ASP A 366 -10.64 15.07 -12.42
C ASP A 366 -9.56 16.15 -12.59
N THR A 367 -9.95 17.42 -12.76
CA THR A 367 -9.01 18.48 -13.13
C THR A 367 -7.90 18.66 -12.09
N ASP A 368 -8.25 18.69 -10.81
CA ASP A 368 -7.30 18.97 -9.74
C ASP A 368 -6.50 17.71 -9.38
N VAL A 369 -7.17 16.54 -9.33
CA VAL A 369 -6.52 15.25 -9.11
C VAL A 369 -5.52 14.93 -10.23
N LYS A 370 -5.90 15.19 -11.49
CA LYS A 370 -5.05 14.97 -12.66
C LYS A 370 -3.80 15.85 -12.64
N ALA A 371 -3.94 17.12 -12.26
CA ALA A 371 -2.79 18.02 -12.14
C ALA A 371 -1.77 17.51 -11.11
N ARG A 372 -2.24 16.97 -9.98
CA ARG A 372 -1.41 16.35 -8.94
C ARG A 372 -0.76 15.07 -9.44
N ALA A 373 -1.52 14.20 -10.11
CA ALA A 373 -1.02 12.94 -10.66
C ALA A 373 0.04 13.18 -11.74
N MET A 374 -0.16 14.16 -12.63
CA MET A 374 0.82 14.59 -13.63
C MET A 374 2.12 15.06 -12.98
N TYR A 375 2.03 15.85 -11.90
CA TYR A 375 3.20 16.30 -11.18
C TYR A 375 3.97 15.12 -10.58
N VAL A 376 3.28 14.21 -9.90
CA VAL A 376 3.89 13.03 -9.27
C VAL A 376 4.55 12.10 -10.29
N THR A 377 3.84 11.73 -11.35
CA THR A 377 4.37 10.79 -12.35
C THR A 377 5.55 11.35 -13.13
N ASN A 378 5.58 12.66 -13.43
CA ASN A 378 6.72 13.30 -14.08
C ASN A 378 7.98 13.32 -13.21
N GLU A 379 7.83 13.44 -11.89
CA GLU A 379 8.97 13.44 -10.95
C GLU A 379 9.50 12.03 -10.71
N LEU A 380 8.61 11.03 -10.60
CA LEU A 380 9.00 9.63 -10.35
C LEU A 380 9.48 8.90 -11.62
N MET A 381 8.95 9.25 -12.80
CA MET A 381 9.28 8.62 -14.08
C MET A 381 9.62 9.65 -15.18
N PRO A 382 10.68 10.47 -15.01
CA PRO A 382 10.97 11.59 -15.91
C PRO A 382 11.35 11.22 -17.34
N ASN A 383 11.54 9.92 -17.64
CA ASN A 383 11.86 9.44 -18.98
C ASN A 383 10.64 9.03 -19.81
N ILE A 384 9.44 9.06 -19.23
CA ILE A 384 8.20 8.75 -19.94
C ILE A 384 7.47 10.07 -20.20
N ASP A 385 7.13 10.34 -21.47
CA ASP A 385 6.24 11.44 -21.80
C ASP A 385 4.78 11.01 -21.64
N LEU A 386 4.18 11.40 -20.51
CA LEU A 386 2.79 11.12 -20.18
C LEU A 386 1.82 12.23 -20.65
N THR A 387 2.28 13.21 -21.42
CA THR A 387 1.46 14.38 -21.81
C THR A 387 0.19 13.95 -22.56
N LEU A 388 0.33 13.09 -23.57
CA LEU A 388 -0.81 12.59 -24.35
C LEU A 388 -1.71 11.68 -23.52
N PHE A 389 -1.12 10.85 -22.66
CA PHE A 389 -1.87 9.98 -21.75
C PHE A 389 -2.86 10.79 -20.89
N TYR A 390 -2.40 11.86 -20.24
CA TYR A 390 -3.26 12.73 -19.43
C TYR A 390 -4.20 13.61 -20.26
N GLN A 391 -3.81 14.00 -21.47
CA GLN A 391 -4.67 14.76 -22.39
C GLN A 391 -5.89 13.92 -22.83
N ASP A 392 -5.68 12.64 -23.11
CA ASP A 392 -6.69 11.75 -23.69
C ASP A 392 -7.49 10.97 -22.63
N MET A 393 -7.22 11.18 -21.33
CA MET A 393 -7.99 10.55 -20.27
C MET A 393 -9.48 10.89 -20.36
N PRO A 394 -10.38 9.88 -20.31
CA PRO A 394 -11.81 10.14 -20.21
C PRO A 394 -12.13 10.87 -18.89
N ALA A 395 -13.11 11.77 -18.94
CA ALA A 395 -13.58 12.46 -17.74
C ALA A 395 -14.11 11.47 -16.69
N PRO A 396 -14.10 11.83 -15.39
CA PRO A 396 -14.68 11.01 -14.34
C PRO A 396 -16.13 10.65 -14.64
N GLU A 397 -16.47 9.38 -14.40
CA GLU A 397 -17.83 8.86 -14.53
C GLU A 397 -18.42 8.60 -13.15
N TYR A 398 -19.33 9.47 -12.72
CA TYR A 398 -20.08 9.25 -11.48
C TYR A 398 -20.98 8.03 -11.61
N SER A 399 -20.96 7.17 -10.58
CA SER A 399 -21.75 5.96 -10.60
C SER A 399 -23.25 6.26 -10.53
N SER A 400 -24.03 5.64 -11.41
CA SER A 400 -25.48 5.57 -11.27
C SER A 400 -25.94 4.35 -10.44
N ALA A 401 -25.00 3.51 -9.97
CA ALA A 401 -25.33 2.32 -9.19
C ALA A 401 -25.71 2.70 -7.76
N THR A 402 -26.72 2.02 -7.22
CA THR A 402 -27.21 2.26 -5.86
C THR A 402 -26.42 1.50 -4.79
N ASN A 403 -25.64 0.49 -5.20
CA ASN A 403 -24.86 -0.37 -4.31
C ASN A 403 -23.58 -0.84 -4.99
N TRP A 404 -22.72 -1.52 -4.22
CA TRP A 404 -21.39 -1.93 -4.65
C TRP A 404 -21.37 -3.08 -5.67
N CYS A 405 -22.50 -3.72 -5.98
CA CYS A 405 -22.53 -4.75 -7.00
C CYS A 405 -22.14 -4.20 -8.39
N LEU A 406 -21.37 -4.97 -9.14
CA LEU A 406 -21.13 -4.65 -10.55
C LEU A 406 -22.42 -4.79 -11.36
N PRO A 407 -22.68 -3.88 -12.33
CA PRO A 407 -23.79 -4.04 -13.25
C PRO A 407 -23.59 -5.29 -14.11
N GLN A 408 -24.68 -5.99 -14.42
CA GLN A 408 -24.63 -7.16 -15.30
C GLN A 408 -24.23 -6.72 -16.73
N PRO A 409 -23.36 -7.47 -17.43
CA PRO A 409 -23.01 -7.15 -18.81
C PRO A 409 -24.27 -7.12 -19.70
N ALA A 410 -24.39 -6.09 -20.54
CA ALA A 410 -25.48 -5.95 -21.50
C ALA A 410 -25.39 -7.06 -22.56
N GLY A 411 -26.01 -8.21 -22.31
CA GLY A 411 -25.97 -9.38 -23.19
C GLY A 411 -26.68 -10.63 -22.66
N SER A 412 -27.05 -10.68 -21.37
CA SER A 412 -27.90 -11.73 -20.81
C SER A 412 -29.38 -11.49 -21.17
N SER A 413 -29.73 -11.63 -22.44
CA SER A 413 -31.11 -11.46 -22.90
C SER A 413 -32.04 -12.56 -22.38
N ALA A 414 -33.09 -12.11 -21.70
CA ALA A 414 -34.46 -12.61 -21.71
C ALA A 414 -34.79 -13.97 -21.04
N LEU A 415 -35.72 -13.89 -20.07
CA LEU A 415 -36.51 -14.95 -19.44
C LEU A 415 -35.98 -15.63 -18.16
N SER A 416 -35.12 -14.99 -17.37
CA SER A 416 -35.18 -15.22 -15.92
C SER A 416 -36.18 -14.24 -15.30
N LYS A 417 -37.13 -14.73 -14.48
CA LYS A 417 -37.80 -13.89 -13.46
C LYS A 417 -36.73 -13.00 -12.85
N MET A 418 -36.99 -11.71 -12.59
CA MET A 418 -36.12 -10.80 -11.84
C MET A 418 -35.45 -11.57 -10.70
N SER A 419 -34.30 -12.17 -10.99
CA SER A 419 -33.59 -13.01 -10.05
C SER A 419 -32.83 -11.99 -9.27
N ALA A 420 -33.01 -12.02 -7.95
CA ALA A 420 -32.30 -11.20 -6.98
C ALA A 420 -30.96 -10.74 -7.55
N GLN A 421 -30.73 -9.41 -7.58
CA GLN A 421 -29.41 -8.83 -7.87
C GLN A 421 -28.37 -9.78 -7.28
N GLN A 422 -27.53 -10.33 -8.15
CA GLN A 422 -26.66 -11.45 -7.83
C GLN A 422 -26.00 -11.16 -6.47
N LEU A 423 -26.41 -11.93 -5.46
CA LEU A 423 -25.90 -11.83 -4.09
C LEU A 423 -24.47 -12.35 -4.14
N THR A 424 -23.57 -11.56 -4.73
CA THR A 424 -22.15 -11.88 -4.83
C THR A 424 -21.58 -11.65 -3.44
N PRO A 425 -21.11 -12.72 -2.77
CA PRO A 425 -20.43 -12.57 -1.49
C PRO A 425 -19.23 -11.67 -1.69
N LEU A 426 -18.98 -10.79 -0.73
CA LEU A 426 -17.77 -9.99 -0.70
C LEU A 426 -17.10 -10.14 0.65
N ASN A 427 -15.78 -10.07 0.64
CA ASN A 427 -15.00 -9.86 1.83
C ASN A 427 -14.65 -8.36 1.89
N PRO A 428 -15.17 -7.58 2.85
CA PRO A 428 -14.87 -6.14 2.98
C PRO A 428 -13.37 -5.87 3.09
N ALA A 429 -12.65 -6.81 3.73
CA ALA A 429 -11.20 -6.74 3.85
C ALA A 429 -10.51 -6.70 2.48
N ASP A 430 -11.11 -7.21 1.39
CA ASP A 430 -10.49 -7.11 0.06
C ASP A 430 -10.36 -5.66 -0.43
N PHE A 431 -11.21 -4.76 0.05
CA PHE A 431 -11.22 -3.33 -0.30
C PHE A 431 -10.57 -2.45 0.78
N GLU A 432 -10.37 -3.02 1.97
CA GLU A 432 -9.73 -2.39 3.12
C GLU A 432 -8.30 -2.90 3.36
N MET A 433 -7.88 -3.95 2.66
CA MET A 433 -6.48 -4.37 2.48
C MET A 433 -5.75 -3.28 1.69
N ARG A 434 -5.46 -2.19 2.41
CA ARG A 434 -4.50 -1.18 1.98
C ARG A 434 -3.12 -1.74 2.20
N ILE A 435 -2.17 -1.29 1.42
CA ILE A 435 -0.91 -2.00 1.25
C ILE A 435 0.02 -1.89 2.49
N HIS A 436 -0.26 -1.01 3.48
CA HIS A 436 0.71 -0.59 4.50
C HIS A 436 0.27 -0.38 5.95
#